data_AF-A0A6J7PEQ7-F1
#
_entry.id   AF-A0A6J7PEQ7-F1
#
_cell.length_a   1.000
_cell.length_b   1.000
_cell.length_c   1.000
_cell.angle_alpha   90.00
_cell.angle_beta   90.00
_cell.angle_gamma   90.00
#
_symmetry.space_group_name_H-M   'P 1'
#
loop_
_entity.id
_entity.type
_entity.pdbx_description
1 polymer ?
#
loop_
_entity_poly.entity_id
_entity_poly.type
_entity_poly.pdbx_seq_one_letter_code
_entity_poly.pdbx_strand_id
1 'polypeptide(L)'
;MWEAIIASWKSGTSLAGCSAGAMAFGPDIPHFRKMKESGEIGLGLLPNIRVVPHYNKFFKWIPESAVQLFLKAPEGVRIVGIDEGTAIVTNNLKVWSIYGDGFAHLLNGKNTGKYESGSEVEI
;
A
#
# COMPACT_ATOMS: atom_id res chain seq x y z
N MET A 1 14.12 19.08 2.69
CA MET A 1 12.64 19.01 2.60
C MET A 1 12.11 17.71 3.19
N TRP A 2 12.50 16.54 2.67
CA TRP A 2 12.02 15.23 3.16
C TRP A 2 12.23 15.02 4.67
N GLU A 3 13.43 15.32 5.18
CA GLU A 3 13.75 15.21 6.61
C GLU A 3 12.83 16.06 7.49
N ALA A 4 12.40 17.23 7.03
CA ALA A 4 11.48 18.09 7.77
C ALA A 4 10.06 17.49 7.85
N ILE A 5 9.61 16.82 6.77
CA ILE A 5 8.33 16.09 6.77
C ILE A 5 8.39 14.95 7.79
N ILE A 6 9.49 14.17 7.80
CA ILE A 6 9.68 13.09 8.76
C ILE A 6 9.78 13.61 10.20
N ALA A 7 10.51 14.70 10.44
CA ALA A 7 10.61 15.30 11.75
C ALA A 7 9.24 15.76 12.27
N SER A 8 8.43 16.39 11.40
CA SER A 8 7.06 16.81 11.72
C SER A 8 6.18 15.60 12.08
N TRP A 9 6.15 14.57 11.24
CA TRP A 9 5.35 13.36 11.48
C TRP A 9 5.77 12.66 12.78
N LYS A 10 7.07 12.49 13.02
CA LYS A 10 7.60 11.91 14.26
C LYS A 10 7.31 12.77 15.50
N SER A 11 7.04 14.06 15.34
CA SER A 11 6.65 14.97 16.41
C SER A 11 5.13 15.02 16.65
N GLY A 12 4.33 14.25 15.91
CA GLY A 12 2.90 14.05 16.16
C GLY A 12 1.95 14.62 15.12
N THR A 13 2.45 15.15 13.99
CA THR A 13 1.55 15.52 12.87
C THR A 13 1.15 14.29 12.07
N SER A 14 0.00 14.32 11.41
CA SER A 14 -0.43 13.25 10.50
C SER A 14 0.34 13.31 9.18
N LEU A 15 0.65 12.15 8.60
CA LEU A 15 1.22 12.01 7.27
C LEU A 15 0.34 11.09 6.44
N ALA A 16 0.01 11.51 5.23
CA ALA A 16 -0.81 10.75 4.29
C ALA A 16 -0.21 10.81 2.88
N GLY A 17 -0.43 9.75 2.12
CA GLY A 17 -0.07 9.64 0.71
C GLY A 17 -1.26 9.17 -0.08
N CYS A 18 -1.48 9.75 -1.26
CA CYS A 18 -2.52 9.30 -2.20
C CYS A 18 -1.85 8.77 -3.47
N SER A 19 -2.37 7.65 -3.99
CA SER A 19 -1.86 7.02 -5.22
C SER A 19 -0.33 6.81 -5.18
N ALA A 20 0.43 7.47 -6.06
CA ALA A 20 1.89 7.40 -6.08
C ALA A 20 2.55 7.79 -4.75
N GLY A 21 1.96 8.72 -3.99
CA GLY A 21 2.44 9.09 -2.65
C GLY A 21 2.32 7.95 -1.64
N ALA A 22 1.25 7.15 -1.72
CA ALA A 22 1.09 5.97 -0.87
C ALA A 22 2.10 4.86 -1.24
N MET A 23 2.35 4.67 -2.53
CA MET A 23 3.37 3.73 -3.00
C MET A 23 4.76 4.13 -2.50
N ALA A 24 5.09 5.41 -2.56
CA ALA A 24 6.39 5.93 -2.15
C ALA A 24 6.71 5.67 -0.67
N PHE A 25 5.71 5.44 0.20
CA PHE A 25 5.96 5.12 1.60
C PHE A 25 6.48 3.70 1.84
N GLY A 26 6.26 2.78 0.90
CA GLY A 26 6.71 1.39 1.01
C GLY A 26 8.22 1.22 0.88
N PRO A 27 8.72 -0.02 0.97
CA PRO A 27 10.14 -0.33 0.75
C PRO A 27 10.54 -0.13 -0.71
N ASP A 28 9.59 -0.31 -1.63
CA ASP A 28 9.79 -0.16 -3.05
C ASP A 28 8.53 0.26 -3.82
N ILE A 29 8.76 0.82 -5.00
CA ILE A 29 7.77 1.38 -5.90
C ILE A 29 7.71 0.48 -7.14
N PRO A 30 6.70 -0.40 -7.26
CA PRO A 30 6.66 -1.39 -8.34
C PRO A 30 6.49 -0.72 -9.72
N HIS A 31 7.27 -1.17 -10.70
CA HIS A 31 7.18 -0.66 -12.07
C HIS A 31 6.07 -1.37 -12.86
N PHE A 32 4.93 -0.71 -12.98
CA PHE A 32 3.77 -1.22 -13.73
C PHE A 32 4.08 -1.55 -15.20
N ARG A 33 5.05 -0.87 -15.82
CA ARG A 33 5.46 -1.11 -17.22
C ARG A 33 6.61 -2.11 -17.37
N LYS A 34 7.48 -2.24 -16.37
CA LYS A 34 8.67 -3.12 -16.45
C LYS A 34 8.43 -4.50 -15.84
N MET A 35 7.32 -4.68 -15.10
CA MET A 35 6.85 -5.96 -14.55
C MET A 35 8.00 -6.75 -13.91
N LYS A 36 8.57 -6.21 -12.84
CA LYS A 36 9.63 -6.87 -12.05
C LYS A 36 9.13 -7.15 -10.63
N GLU A 37 9.67 -8.18 -9.99
CA GLU A 37 9.33 -8.54 -8.60
C GLU A 37 9.73 -7.43 -7.60
N SER A 38 10.83 -6.73 -7.87
CA SER A 38 11.28 -5.56 -7.13
C SER A 38 11.08 -4.26 -7.92
N GLY A 39 10.60 -3.24 -7.21
CA GLY A 39 10.45 -1.88 -7.67
C GLY A 39 11.70 -1.02 -7.50
N GLU A 40 11.57 0.27 -7.83
CA GLU A 40 12.55 1.28 -7.43
C GLU A 40 12.49 1.52 -5.91
N ILE A 41 13.60 1.96 -5.30
CA ILE A 41 13.66 2.17 -3.86
C ILE A 41 12.64 3.22 -3.41
N GLY A 42 11.78 2.86 -2.46
CA GLY A 42 10.83 3.76 -1.84
C GLY A 42 11.44 4.57 -0.69
N LEU A 43 10.62 5.39 -0.05
CA LEU A 43 11.03 6.17 1.12
C LEU A 43 11.17 5.31 2.39
N GLY A 44 10.60 4.09 2.39
CA GLY A 44 10.80 3.11 3.45
C GLY A 44 10.18 3.46 4.80
N LEU A 45 9.12 4.27 4.84
CA LEU A 45 8.39 4.58 6.09
C LEU A 45 7.62 3.36 6.58
N LEU A 46 7.07 2.59 5.65
CA LEU A 46 6.33 1.35 5.89
C LEU A 46 7.16 0.21 5.29
N PRO A 47 8.26 -0.21 5.92
CA PRO A 47 9.25 -1.11 5.30
C PRO A 47 8.68 -2.50 4.95
N ASN A 48 7.56 -2.87 5.56
CA ASN A 48 6.88 -4.15 5.38
C ASN A 48 5.55 -4.03 4.61
N ILE A 49 5.20 -2.87 4.06
CA ILE A 49 3.93 -2.67 3.33
C ILE A 49 4.20 -2.07 1.95
N ARG A 50 3.75 -2.76 0.91
CA ARG A 50 3.67 -2.24 -0.45
C ARG A 50 2.22 -1.95 -0.80
N VAL A 51 1.95 -0.71 -1.22
CA VAL A 51 0.62 -0.27 -1.62
C VAL A 51 0.41 -0.44 -3.13
N VAL A 52 -0.75 -0.98 -3.51
CA VAL A 52 -1.26 -0.99 -4.88
C VAL A 52 -2.50 -0.09 -4.93
N PRO A 53 -2.38 1.17 -5.38
CA PRO A 53 -3.51 2.09 -5.42
C PRO A 53 -4.43 1.80 -6.60
N HIS A 54 -5.65 2.37 -6.57
CA HIS A 54 -6.66 2.23 -7.63
C HIS A 54 -6.97 0.76 -7.96
N TYR A 55 -6.91 -0.12 -6.97
CA TYR A 55 -6.88 -1.57 -7.16
C TYR A 55 -8.06 -2.09 -8.00
N ASN A 56 -9.28 -1.64 -7.72
CA ASN A 56 -10.50 -1.89 -8.51
C ASN A 56 -10.44 -1.51 -10.00
N LYS A 57 -9.56 -0.60 -10.41
CA LYS A 57 -9.41 -0.18 -11.81
C LYS A 57 -8.11 -0.64 -12.45
N PHE A 58 -7.10 -0.94 -11.64
CA PHE A 58 -5.74 -1.19 -12.08
C PHE A 58 -5.64 -2.35 -13.08
N PHE A 59 -6.41 -3.41 -12.87
CA PHE A 59 -6.31 -4.65 -13.65
C PHE A 59 -7.05 -4.63 -14.99
N LYS A 60 -7.87 -3.60 -15.28
CA LYS A 60 -8.67 -3.57 -16.51
C LYS A 60 -7.82 -3.52 -17.80
N TRP A 61 -6.53 -3.20 -17.68
CA TRP A 61 -5.63 -2.91 -18.81
C TRP A 61 -4.33 -3.72 -18.76
N ILE A 62 -4.18 -4.63 -17.79
CA ILE A 62 -2.94 -5.36 -17.53
C ILE A 62 -3.13 -6.85 -17.87
N PRO A 63 -2.25 -7.45 -18.69
CA PRO A 63 -2.29 -8.88 -18.96
C PRO A 63 -2.18 -9.72 -17.68
N GLU A 64 -2.92 -10.82 -17.59
CA GLU A 64 -3.02 -11.63 -16.37
C GLU A 64 -1.66 -12.18 -15.87
N SER A 65 -0.75 -12.51 -16.79
CA SER A 65 0.63 -12.92 -16.46
C SER A 65 1.44 -11.81 -15.78
N ALA A 66 1.17 -10.56 -16.13
CA ALA A 66 1.80 -9.39 -15.51
C ALA A 66 1.21 -9.08 -14.13
N VAL A 67 -0.08 -9.38 -13.92
CA VAL A 67 -0.74 -9.25 -12.62
C VAL A 67 -0.10 -10.18 -11.59
N GLN A 68 0.09 -11.45 -11.95
CA GLN A 68 0.74 -12.45 -11.09
C GLN A 68 2.13 -12.01 -10.63
N LEU A 69 2.93 -11.43 -11.55
CA LEU A 69 4.28 -10.94 -11.23
C LEU A 69 4.26 -9.67 -10.38
N PHE A 70 3.31 -8.78 -10.65
CA PHE A 70 3.11 -7.55 -9.90
C PHE A 70 2.65 -7.80 -8.45
N LEU A 71 1.90 -8.88 -8.24
CA LEU A 71 1.44 -9.34 -6.92
C LEU A 71 2.48 -10.18 -6.16
N LYS A 72 3.73 -10.19 -6.61
CA LYS A 72 4.86 -10.68 -5.82
C LYS A 72 5.57 -9.52 -5.15
N ALA A 73 5.94 -9.71 -3.89
CA ALA A 73 6.76 -8.78 -3.13
C ALA A 73 7.91 -9.55 -2.45
N PRO A 74 8.98 -8.85 -2.03
CA PRO A 74 10.03 -9.43 -1.21
C PRO A 74 9.46 -10.15 0.02
N GLU A 75 10.20 -11.12 0.53
CA GLU A 75 9.84 -11.84 1.76
C GLU A 75 9.59 -10.86 2.92
N GLY A 76 8.51 -11.07 3.65
CA GLY A 76 8.10 -10.20 4.76
C GLY A 76 7.36 -8.93 4.36
N VAL A 77 7.25 -8.61 3.06
CA VAL A 77 6.48 -7.45 2.57
C VAL A 77 5.03 -7.84 2.29
N ARG A 78 4.10 -7.17 2.96
CA ARG A 78 2.66 -7.27 2.77
C ARG A 78 2.22 -6.44 1.57
N ILE A 79 1.37 -6.99 0.71
CA ILE A 79 0.80 -6.26 -0.43
C ILE A 79 -0.63 -5.86 -0.08
N VAL A 80 -0.88 -4.56 -0.14
CA VAL A 80 -2.18 -3.96 0.19
C VAL A 80 -2.73 -3.24 -1.03
N GLY A 81 -3.77 -3.82 -1.63
CA GLY A 81 -4.59 -3.17 -2.65
C GLY A 81 -5.55 -2.18 -2.01
N ILE A 82 -5.62 -0.96 -2.52
CA ILE A 82 -6.57 0.06 -2.05
C ILE A 82 -7.38 0.54 -3.24
N ASP A 83 -8.69 0.35 -3.17
CA ASP A 83 -9.63 0.83 -4.19
C ASP A 83 -9.68 2.37 -4.22
N GLU A 84 -10.13 2.93 -5.34
CA GLU A 84 -10.47 4.36 -5.40
C GLU A 84 -11.51 4.74 -4.34
N GLY A 85 -11.37 5.93 -3.76
CA GLY A 85 -12.29 6.42 -2.74
C GLY A 85 -12.12 5.73 -1.38
N THR A 86 -11.05 4.96 -1.19
CA THR A 86 -10.74 4.22 0.05
C THR A 86 -9.40 4.65 0.63
N ALA A 87 -9.30 4.63 1.96
CA ALA A 87 -8.07 4.86 2.71
C ALA A 87 -7.91 3.80 3.81
N ILE A 88 -6.66 3.49 4.14
CA ILE A 88 -6.29 2.81 5.38
C ILE A 88 -5.59 3.80 6.29
N VAL A 89 -5.92 3.81 7.57
CA VAL A 89 -5.40 4.77 8.55
C VAL A 89 -4.95 4.02 9.80
N THR A 90 -3.87 4.47 10.42
CA THR A 90 -3.35 3.91 11.66
C THR A 90 -2.78 5.00 12.55
N ASN A 91 -2.79 4.77 13.86
CA ASN A 91 -2.08 5.56 14.86
C ASN A 91 -0.88 4.81 15.47
N ASN A 92 -0.68 3.53 15.12
CA ASN A 92 0.29 2.65 15.78
C ASN A 92 1.11 1.78 14.81
N LEU A 93 0.88 1.92 13.50
CA LEU A 93 1.56 1.18 12.42
C LEU A 93 1.39 -0.35 12.48
N LYS A 94 0.42 -0.85 13.25
CA LYS A 94 0.11 -2.28 13.40
C LYS A 94 -1.31 -2.60 12.97
N VAL A 95 -2.28 -1.92 13.58
CA VAL A 95 -3.70 -2.06 13.28
C VAL A 95 -4.13 -0.89 12.40
N TRP A 96 -4.77 -1.22 11.29
CA TRP A 96 -5.20 -0.28 10.28
C TRP A 96 -6.72 -0.32 10.16
N SER A 97 -7.35 0.85 10.28
CA SER A 97 -8.78 1.04 10.11
C SER A 97 -9.07 1.48 8.67
N ILE A 98 -10.12 0.92 8.08
CA ILE A 98 -10.50 1.15 6.68
C ILE A 98 -11.60 2.21 6.63
N TYR A 99 -11.47 3.16 5.70
CA TYR A 99 -12.44 4.23 5.46
C TYR A 99 -12.74 4.39 3.97
N GLY A 100 -13.96 4.82 3.65
CA GLY A 100 -14.38 5.16 2.28
C GLY A 100 -15.35 4.15 1.65
N ASP A 101 -15.61 4.30 0.35
CA ASP A 101 -16.70 3.59 -0.33
C ASP A 101 -16.28 2.28 -1.02
N GLY A 102 -14.97 2.09 -1.24
CA GLY A 102 -14.38 0.86 -1.77
C GLY A 102 -13.81 -0.05 -0.68
N PHE A 103 -12.83 -0.89 -1.03
CA PHE A 103 -12.23 -1.87 -0.13
C PHE A 103 -10.71 -1.78 -0.05
N ALA A 104 -10.17 -2.24 1.08
CA ALA A 104 -8.77 -2.60 1.21
C ALA A 104 -8.61 -4.11 1.03
N HIS A 105 -7.57 -4.53 0.32
CA HIS A 105 -7.33 -5.92 -0.06
C HIS A 105 -5.95 -6.34 0.45
N LEU A 106 -5.88 -7.27 1.39
CA LEU A 106 -4.63 -7.89 1.82
C LEU A 106 -4.38 -9.12 0.96
N LEU A 107 -3.36 -9.05 0.11
CA LEU A 107 -3.18 -10.01 -0.99
C LEU A 107 -2.24 -11.17 -0.65
N ASN A 108 -1.43 -11.03 0.40
CA ASN A 108 -0.51 -12.06 0.87
C ASN A 108 -0.36 -12.03 2.40
N GLY A 109 0.29 -13.05 2.96
CA GLY A 109 0.59 -13.15 4.39
C GLY A 109 -0.60 -13.62 5.24
N LYS A 110 -0.64 -13.19 6.51
CA LYS A 110 -1.75 -13.48 7.43
C LYS A 110 -2.89 -12.50 7.22
N ASN A 111 -4.12 -12.84 7.60
CA ASN A 111 -5.28 -11.94 7.45
C ASN A 111 -5.50 -11.51 5.98
N THR A 112 -5.23 -12.39 5.00
CA THR A 112 -5.59 -12.11 3.61
C THR A 112 -7.09 -12.00 3.48
N GLY A 113 -7.56 -11.00 2.75
CA GLY A 113 -8.98 -10.75 2.64
C GLY A 113 -9.31 -9.39 2.07
N LYS A 114 -10.60 -9.14 1.96
CA LYS A 114 -11.21 -7.90 1.50
C LYS A 114 -11.91 -7.23 2.68
N TYR A 115 -11.57 -5.99 2.95
CA TYR A 115 -11.97 -5.24 4.14
C TYR A 115 -12.73 -3.98 3.72
N GLU A 116 -13.88 -3.76 4.34
CA GLU A 116 -14.76 -2.62 4.09
C GLU A 116 -14.61 -1.52 5.15
N SER A 117 -15.22 -0.37 4.90
CA SER A 117 -15.25 0.74 5.85
C SER A 117 -15.68 0.31 7.25
N GLY A 118 -14.96 0.77 8.27
CA GLY A 118 -15.18 0.38 9.67
C GLY A 118 -14.50 -0.93 10.09
N SER A 119 -13.91 -1.68 9.16
CA SER A 119 -13.04 -2.81 9.49
C SER A 119 -11.74 -2.33 10.14
N GLU A 120 -11.17 -3.18 10.99
CA GLU A 120 -9.81 -3.05 11.50
C GLU A 120 -9.02 -4.32 11.18
N VAL A 121 -7.77 -4.16 10.76
CA VAL A 121 -6.92 -5.29 10.39
C VAL A 121 -5.47 -5.06 10.79
N GLU A 122 -4.83 -6.13 11.28
CA GLU A 122 -3.38 -6.15 11.50
C GLU A 122 -2.65 -6.48 10.19
N ILE A 123 -1.75 -5.59 9.78
CA ILE A 123 -0.95 -5.70 8.54
C ILE A 123 0.50 -6.02 8.87
#